data_AF-A0A8C6M5T5-F1
#
_entry.id   AF-A0A8C6M5T5-F1
#
_cell.length_a   1.000
_cell.length_b   1.000
_cell.length_c   1.000
_cell.angle_alpha   90.00
_cell.angle_beta   90.00
_cell.angle_gamma   90.00
#
_symmetry.space_group_name_H-M   'P 1'
#
loop_
_entity.id
_entity.type
_entity.pdbx_description
1 polymer ?
#
loop_
_entity_poly.entity_id
_entity_poly.type
_entity_poly.pdbx_seq_one_letter_code
_entity_poly.pdbx_strand_id
1 'polypeptide(L)'
;RNWNRVNRVTRNKSVKIFRPSFGKLSLAKPSSVSSERRTSFFGARTSGASMHRNSTMSGFGGTEKIKDSRPLHDKSYVQQCIKQLHEFLVEQGFPGTLSSKTLQSPSTKEFVKMFEFIYCQLDPTFVMPNSKVEEEVPALLKALGYPFVLSKCSMYSVGAPHTWPQALGALMWLIDSVKVGSKCDLFFCEESDNIEEGAEYNKLFLDFTGETYSKYMQGQDTFDSEDDVFLTNMSKHSNPRRGELLSVFCVFLFCLVGHLDSLKHQREELEQVLQNQKFTPADVERINREKRELEQTVANLTKALEDAEQHTWNEEIALSKVKGKVESNLAEYHKLARKLKLIPQTAENACGHDFELKPFEGGLTRPFLILLFPLQKPIQQIRKLDEQLELDMQELAREEQEWGAEIENIENHRKLLEEKVKFGYDEAVQQLKAIQQQYQLVLQETSEERRTVANNLMSVFTAVTNHLAVTEVNLLDLAEATF
;
A
#
# COMPACT_ATOMS: atom_id res chain seq x y z
N ARG A 1 11.50 -49.53 17.94
CA ARG A 1 11.33 -50.92 18.43
C ARG A 1 10.19 -50.92 19.44
N ASN A 2 9.17 -51.73 19.19
CA ASN A 2 8.12 -52.24 20.09
C ASN A 2 7.61 -51.32 21.20
N TRP A 3 6.36 -50.85 21.07
CA TRP A 3 5.37 -51.02 22.12
C TRP A 3 4.03 -51.42 21.48
N ASN A 4 3.56 -52.62 21.84
CA ASN A 4 2.37 -53.26 21.32
C ASN A 4 1.56 -53.77 22.53
N ARG A 5 0.23 -53.63 22.46
CA ARG A 5 -0.81 -54.30 23.29
C ARG A 5 -1.00 -53.72 24.71
N VAL A 6 -2.20 -53.32 25.14
CA VAL A 6 -3.39 -54.17 25.38
C VAL A 6 -4.72 -53.36 25.43
N ASN A 7 -5.74 -53.89 24.71
CA ASN A 7 -7.23 -53.85 24.82
C ASN A 7 -7.98 -52.55 25.20
N ARG A 8 -8.95 -52.01 24.43
CA ARG A 8 -10.13 -52.51 23.65
C ARG A 8 -11.36 -52.89 24.51
N VAL A 9 -12.34 -51.99 24.60
CA VAL A 9 -13.83 -52.21 24.63
C VAL A 9 -14.52 -50.90 24.17
N THR A 10 -14.78 -50.71 22.88
CA THR A 10 -16.11 -50.71 22.22
C THR A 10 -17.23 -49.84 22.83
N ARG A 11 -17.62 -48.75 22.15
CA ARG A 11 -18.96 -48.61 21.51
C ARG A 11 -19.13 -47.32 20.68
N ASN A 12 -19.39 -47.56 19.39
CA ASN A 12 -20.14 -46.80 18.38
C ASN A 12 -20.84 -45.49 18.79
N LYS A 13 -20.70 -44.45 17.96
CA LYS A 13 -21.73 -44.09 16.94
C LYS A 13 -21.29 -42.92 16.03
N SER A 14 -21.32 -43.23 14.73
CA SER A 14 -21.83 -42.43 13.60
C SER A 14 -21.16 -41.10 13.21
N VAL A 15 -20.35 -41.25 12.16
CA VAL A 15 -19.98 -40.30 11.11
C VAL A 15 -21.19 -39.59 10.49
N LYS A 16 -21.10 -38.27 10.27
CA LYS A 16 -21.59 -37.61 9.06
C LYS A 16 -20.62 -36.52 8.61
N ILE A 17 -19.96 -36.81 7.50
CA ILE A 17 -19.25 -35.89 6.61
C ILE A 17 -20.30 -35.15 5.78
N PHE A 18 -20.16 -33.85 5.58
CA PHE A 18 -20.58 -33.21 4.33
C PHE A 18 -19.67 -32.02 4.01
N ARG A 19 -18.96 -32.12 2.88
CA ARG A 19 -18.32 -31.03 2.14
C ARG A 19 -19.24 -30.63 0.96
N PRO A 20 -18.97 -29.49 0.29
CA PRO A 20 -19.96 -28.61 -0.37
C PRO A 20 -20.17 -28.91 -1.85
N SER A 21 -21.19 -28.32 -2.50
CA SER A 21 -21.13 -27.70 -3.86
C SER A 21 -22.53 -27.38 -4.47
N PHE A 22 -22.50 -26.44 -5.43
CA PHE A 22 -23.47 -26.06 -6.49
C PHE A 22 -24.62 -25.10 -6.09
N GLY A 23 -24.98 -24.04 -6.85
CA GLY A 23 -24.59 -23.57 -8.18
C GLY A 23 -25.25 -22.22 -8.53
N LYS A 24 -24.83 -21.65 -9.67
CA LYS A 24 -25.17 -20.34 -10.28
C LYS A 24 -26.62 -20.22 -10.83
N LEU A 25 -27.06 -18.96 -11.07
CA LEU A 25 -27.82 -18.37 -12.21
C LEU A 25 -28.58 -17.11 -11.69
N SER A 26 -28.36 -15.82 -12.02
CA SER A 26 -28.24 -15.01 -13.26
C SER A 26 -29.55 -14.41 -13.82
N LEU A 27 -29.57 -13.05 -13.92
CA LEU A 27 -30.43 -12.11 -14.70
C LEU A 27 -31.90 -11.91 -14.26
N ALA A 28 -32.54 -10.71 -14.32
CA ALA A 28 -32.42 -9.58 -15.27
C ALA A 28 -32.92 -8.21 -14.73
N LYS A 29 -32.53 -7.14 -15.44
CA LYS A 29 -33.02 -5.73 -15.45
C LYS A 29 -34.39 -5.60 -16.14
N PRO A 30 -35.09 -4.46 -15.99
CA PRO A 30 -35.59 -3.79 -17.20
C PRO A 30 -35.46 -2.25 -17.19
N SER A 31 -35.43 -1.68 -18.40
CA SER A 31 -35.49 -0.24 -18.69
C SER A 31 -36.57 0.07 -19.73
N SER A 32 -37.11 1.29 -19.62
CA SER A 32 -37.74 2.16 -20.63
C SER A 32 -39.13 1.84 -21.20
N VAL A 33 -40.01 2.85 -21.16
CA VAL A 33 -41.10 3.07 -22.12
C VAL A 33 -41.17 4.58 -22.45
N SER A 34 -41.18 4.91 -23.74
CA SER A 34 -41.53 6.23 -24.29
C SER A 34 -42.98 6.21 -24.81
N SER A 35 -43.61 7.37 -24.96
CA SER A 35 -44.68 7.56 -25.94
C SER A 35 -44.85 9.04 -26.31
N GLU A 36 -44.87 9.29 -27.60
CA GLU A 36 -45.17 10.55 -28.29
C GLU A 36 -46.64 10.95 -28.22
N ARG A 37 -46.93 12.26 -28.36
CA ARG A 37 -48.10 12.77 -29.12
C ARG A 37 -47.84 14.15 -29.74
N ARG A 38 -48.00 14.20 -31.06
CA ARG A 38 -48.19 15.36 -31.95
C ARG A 38 -49.41 16.20 -31.56
N THR A 39 -49.31 17.53 -31.69
CA THR A 39 -50.37 18.39 -32.27
C THR A 39 -49.78 19.71 -32.81
N SER A 40 -50.06 20.00 -34.08
CA SER A 40 -49.83 21.28 -34.76
C SER A 40 -51.10 22.15 -34.74
N PHE A 41 -50.99 23.46 -34.51
CA PHE A 41 -52.07 24.40 -34.82
C PHE A 41 -51.52 25.77 -35.24
N PHE A 42 -51.91 26.21 -36.44
CA PHE A 42 -51.72 27.56 -36.97
C PHE A 42 -52.67 28.55 -36.28
N GLY A 43 -52.23 29.78 -36.01
CA GLY A 43 -53.10 30.86 -35.53
C GLY A 43 -52.42 32.23 -35.67
N ALA A 44 -53.17 33.20 -36.19
CA ALA A 44 -52.69 34.43 -36.83
C ALA A 44 -52.31 35.60 -35.90
N ARG A 45 -51.62 36.55 -36.53
CA ARG A 45 -51.14 37.86 -36.07
C ARG A 45 -52.22 38.75 -35.43
N THR A 46 -51.85 39.50 -34.40
CA THR A 46 -52.39 40.85 -34.12
C THR A 46 -51.28 41.78 -33.62
N SER A 47 -51.20 42.93 -34.26
CA SER A 47 -50.31 44.07 -34.01
C SER A 47 -50.71 44.87 -32.77
N GLY A 48 -49.72 45.42 -32.04
CA GLY A 48 -49.97 46.36 -30.94
C GLY A 48 -48.69 46.99 -30.35
N ALA A 49 -48.40 48.22 -30.81
CA ALA A 49 -47.74 49.36 -30.14
C ALA A 49 -46.50 49.17 -29.22
N SER A 50 -45.41 49.78 -29.69
CA SER A 50 -44.28 50.44 -28.99
C SER A 50 -44.18 50.36 -27.45
N MET A 51 -43.04 49.84 -26.98
CA MET A 51 -42.27 50.44 -25.89
C MET A 51 -40.76 50.23 -26.15
N HIS A 52 -39.99 51.31 -26.06
CA HIS A 52 -38.55 51.34 -26.29
C HIS A 52 -37.77 51.03 -25.00
N ARG A 53 -36.71 50.23 -25.17
CA ARG A 53 -35.42 50.18 -24.43
C ARG A 53 -35.44 49.80 -22.93
N ASN A 54 -34.80 48.68 -22.60
CA ASN A 54 -33.39 48.73 -22.19
C ASN A 54 -32.74 47.33 -22.19
N SER A 55 -31.47 47.34 -22.60
CA SER A 55 -30.55 46.23 -22.82
C SER A 55 -29.76 45.87 -21.56
N THR A 56 -29.73 44.59 -21.18
CA THR A 56 -28.61 43.92 -20.47
C THR A 56 -28.88 42.44 -20.29
N MET A 57 -28.54 41.62 -21.30
CA MET A 57 -28.05 40.25 -21.15
C MET A 57 -27.74 39.68 -22.54
N SER A 58 -26.56 39.98 -23.05
CA SER A 58 -26.01 39.28 -24.22
C SER A 58 -25.52 37.91 -23.75
N GLY A 59 -26.32 36.88 -24.01
CA GLY A 59 -25.87 35.50 -23.96
C GLY A 59 -24.78 35.28 -25.00
N PHE A 60 -23.60 34.90 -24.52
CA PHE A 60 -22.45 34.46 -25.29
C PHE A 60 -22.84 33.21 -26.11
N GLY A 61 -22.71 33.25 -27.45
CA GLY A 61 -22.96 32.06 -28.28
C GLY A 61 -23.55 32.27 -29.68
N GLY A 62 -23.49 33.47 -30.25
CA GLY A 62 -23.71 33.64 -31.70
C GLY A 62 -22.40 33.39 -32.44
N THR A 63 -22.31 32.34 -33.25
CA THR A 63 -21.22 32.23 -34.24
C THR A 63 -21.39 33.37 -35.23
N GLU A 64 -20.69 34.49 -35.02
CA GLU A 64 -20.52 35.48 -36.08
C GLU A 64 -19.96 34.73 -37.29
N LYS A 65 -20.62 34.86 -38.45
CA LYS A 65 -20.14 34.25 -39.69
C LYS A 65 -18.81 34.91 -40.03
N ILE A 66 -17.70 34.26 -39.69
CA ILE A 66 -16.35 34.73 -39.99
C ILE A 66 -16.29 35.01 -41.50
N LYS A 67 -16.06 36.27 -41.86
CA LYS A 67 -15.93 36.67 -43.26
C LYS A 67 -14.56 36.21 -43.76
N ASP A 68 -14.53 35.56 -44.92
CA ASP A 68 -13.28 35.19 -45.57
C ASP A 68 -12.50 36.45 -45.95
N SER A 69 -11.32 36.62 -45.33
CA SER A 69 -10.44 37.76 -45.54
C SER A 69 -9.61 37.63 -46.82
N ARG A 70 -9.58 36.44 -47.44
CA ARG A 70 -8.80 36.19 -48.66
C ARG A 70 -9.49 36.85 -49.86
N PRO A 71 -8.75 37.54 -50.74
CA PRO A 71 -9.32 38.19 -51.91
C PRO A 71 -9.59 37.19 -53.04
N LEU A 72 -10.46 36.20 -52.80
CA LEU A 72 -10.79 35.11 -53.75
C LEU A 72 -11.53 35.60 -55.02
N HIS A 73 -12.01 36.84 -55.03
CA HIS A 73 -12.60 37.47 -56.21
C HIS A 73 -11.59 38.24 -57.06
N ASP A 74 -10.39 38.51 -56.53
CA ASP A 74 -9.32 39.16 -57.30
C ASP A 74 -8.61 38.14 -58.18
N LYS A 75 -8.65 38.39 -59.50
CA LYS A 75 -8.00 37.52 -60.49
C LYS A 75 -6.50 37.41 -60.27
N SER A 76 -5.84 38.50 -59.85
CA SER A 76 -4.38 38.52 -59.64
C SER A 76 -3.99 37.61 -58.49
N TYR A 77 -4.74 37.66 -57.38
CA TYR A 77 -4.55 36.77 -56.23
C TYR A 77 -4.81 35.31 -56.60
N VAL A 78 -5.90 35.01 -57.31
CA VAL A 78 -6.19 33.64 -57.77
C VAL A 78 -5.08 33.09 -58.66
N GLN A 79 -4.53 33.89 -59.58
CA GLN A 79 -3.38 33.48 -60.40
C GLN A 79 -2.12 33.22 -59.55
N GLN A 80 -1.90 34.02 -58.52
CA GLN A 80 -0.79 33.80 -57.58
C GLN A 80 -0.96 32.49 -56.81
N CYS A 81 -2.18 32.16 -56.34
CA CYS A 81 -2.47 30.88 -55.70
C CYS A 81 -2.28 29.69 -56.66
N ILE A 82 -2.70 29.82 -57.93
CA ILE A 82 -2.46 28.79 -58.95
C ILE A 82 -0.96 28.54 -59.14
N LYS A 83 -0.15 29.60 -59.20
CA LYS A 83 1.31 29.50 -59.31
C LYS A 83 1.91 28.78 -58.09
N GLN A 84 1.50 29.16 -56.88
CA GLN A 84 1.98 28.50 -55.65
C GLN A 84 1.57 27.03 -55.56
N LEU A 85 0.34 26.70 -55.95
CA LEU A 85 -0.13 25.32 -56.02
C LEU A 85 0.72 24.51 -57.01
N HIS A 86 1.01 25.07 -58.19
CA HIS A 86 1.85 24.42 -59.19
C HIS A 86 3.27 24.17 -58.66
N GLU A 87 3.91 25.19 -58.05
CA GLU A 87 5.25 25.08 -57.46
C GLU A 87 5.29 23.98 -56.39
N PHE A 88 4.33 23.97 -55.45
CA PHE A 88 4.26 22.96 -54.41
C PHE A 88 4.08 21.53 -54.95
N LEU A 89 3.17 21.33 -55.92
CA LEU A 89 2.94 20.01 -56.50
C LEU A 89 4.16 19.49 -57.26
N VAL A 90 4.92 20.35 -57.93
CA VAL A 90 6.16 19.97 -58.60
C VAL A 90 7.26 19.64 -57.59
N GLU A 91 7.45 20.48 -56.57
CA GLU A 91 8.48 20.29 -55.54
C GLU A 91 8.30 18.99 -54.76
N GLN A 92 7.06 18.62 -54.42
CA GLN A 92 6.74 17.41 -53.67
C GLN A 92 6.62 16.15 -54.55
N GLY A 93 6.81 16.26 -55.88
CA GLY A 93 6.81 15.11 -56.79
C GLY A 93 5.43 14.54 -57.13
N PHE A 94 4.44 15.40 -57.39
CA PHE A 94 3.09 14.97 -57.77
C PHE A 94 3.10 14.04 -59.01
N PRO A 95 2.50 12.84 -58.94
CA PRO A 95 2.59 11.85 -60.02
C PRO A 95 1.70 12.14 -61.24
N GLY A 96 0.82 13.15 -61.17
CA GLY A 96 -0.09 13.51 -62.25
C GLY A 96 0.45 14.56 -63.22
N THR A 97 -0.15 14.65 -64.41
CA THR A 97 0.21 15.68 -65.41
C THR A 97 -0.25 17.07 -64.97
N LEU A 98 0.69 17.97 -64.69
CA LEU A 98 0.43 19.37 -64.35
C LEU A 98 0.55 20.25 -65.60
N SER A 99 -0.58 20.65 -66.17
CA SER A 99 -0.62 21.70 -67.20
C SER A 99 -1.13 23.00 -66.59
N SER A 100 -0.53 24.14 -66.97
CA SER A 100 -1.03 25.47 -66.61
C SER A 100 -2.52 25.63 -66.98
N LYS A 101 -2.98 25.01 -68.07
CA LYS A 101 -4.39 25.03 -68.48
C LYS A 101 -5.30 24.23 -67.55
N THR A 102 -4.83 23.11 -67.02
CA THR A 102 -5.59 22.25 -66.09
C THR A 102 -5.81 22.95 -64.74
N LEU A 103 -4.81 23.68 -64.24
CA LEU A 103 -4.92 24.38 -62.95
C LEU A 103 -5.79 25.65 -62.99
N GLN A 104 -6.14 26.15 -64.19
CA GLN A 104 -7.10 27.25 -64.33
C GLN A 104 -8.56 26.78 -64.13
N SER A 105 -8.84 25.52 -64.45
CA SER A 105 -10.18 24.95 -64.39
C SER A 105 -10.13 23.42 -64.26
N PRO A 106 -9.74 22.88 -63.09
CA PRO A 106 -9.59 21.43 -62.93
C PRO A 106 -10.93 20.72 -62.91
N SER A 107 -10.97 19.50 -63.44
CA SER A 107 -12.09 18.58 -63.24
C SER A 107 -12.17 18.14 -61.78
N THR A 108 -13.34 17.65 -61.35
CA THR A 108 -13.50 17.06 -60.01
C THR A 108 -12.50 15.95 -59.74
N LYS A 109 -12.17 15.12 -60.75
CA LYS A 109 -11.18 14.05 -60.63
C LYS A 109 -9.76 14.59 -60.41
N GLU A 110 -9.37 15.65 -61.12
CA GLU A 110 -8.06 16.28 -60.95
C GLU A 110 -7.97 16.98 -59.60
N PHE A 111 -9.03 17.69 -59.19
CA PHE A 111 -9.11 18.31 -57.87
C PHE A 111 -8.96 17.28 -56.75
N VAL A 112 -9.70 16.18 -56.80
CA VAL A 112 -9.64 15.13 -55.77
C VAL A 112 -8.24 14.51 -55.72
N LYS A 113 -7.57 14.29 -56.86
CA LYS A 113 -6.18 13.81 -56.87
C LYS A 113 -5.20 14.80 -56.26
N MET A 114 -5.36 16.10 -56.53
CA MET A 114 -4.53 17.14 -55.92
C MET A 114 -4.78 17.20 -54.41
N PHE A 115 -6.05 17.16 -53.98
CA PHE A 115 -6.42 17.15 -52.57
C PHE A 115 -5.85 15.93 -51.84
N GLU A 116 -6.03 14.73 -52.38
CA GLU A 116 -5.49 13.48 -51.85
C GLU A 116 -3.98 13.57 -51.68
N PHE A 117 -3.26 14.00 -52.73
CA PHE A 117 -1.82 14.13 -52.68
C PHE A 117 -1.33 15.13 -51.60
N ILE A 118 -1.99 16.28 -51.47
CA ILE A 118 -1.64 17.27 -50.44
C ILE A 118 -1.98 16.72 -49.05
N TYR A 119 -3.12 16.04 -48.90
CA TYR A 119 -3.52 15.43 -47.64
C TYR A 119 -2.57 14.30 -47.20
N CYS A 120 -2.03 13.51 -48.13
CA CYS A 120 -1.02 12.48 -47.83
C CYS A 120 0.29 13.05 -47.28
N GLN A 121 0.54 14.36 -47.40
CA GLN A 121 1.66 15.01 -46.73
C GLN A 121 1.41 15.21 -45.22
N LEU A 122 0.15 15.18 -44.77
CA LEU A 122 -0.23 15.17 -43.36
C LEU A 122 -0.34 13.74 -42.82
N ASP A 123 -0.91 12.83 -43.61
CA ASP A 123 -1.09 11.43 -43.25
C ASP A 123 -0.62 10.52 -44.41
N PRO A 124 0.62 9.97 -44.34
CA PRO A 124 1.16 9.10 -45.38
C PRO A 124 0.34 7.82 -45.64
N THR A 125 -0.53 7.42 -44.71
CA THR A 125 -1.35 6.21 -44.82
C THR A 125 -2.74 6.46 -45.43
N PHE A 126 -3.09 7.73 -45.66
CA PHE A 126 -4.38 8.11 -46.20
C PHE A 126 -4.57 7.67 -47.65
N VAL A 127 -5.77 7.16 -47.96
CA VAL A 127 -6.23 6.84 -49.30
C VAL A 127 -7.63 7.42 -49.49
N MET A 128 -7.85 8.17 -50.57
CA MET A 128 -9.15 8.77 -50.83
C MET A 128 -10.23 7.70 -51.09
N PRO A 129 -11.40 7.77 -50.42
CA PRO A 129 -12.50 6.86 -50.72
C PRO A 129 -12.95 6.94 -52.18
N ASN A 130 -13.17 5.78 -52.80
CA ASN A 130 -13.59 5.69 -54.20
C ASN A 130 -15.05 6.13 -54.46
N SER A 131 -15.84 6.39 -53.41
CA SER A 131 -17.24 6.78 -53.50
C SER A 131 -17.53 8.00 -52.63
N LYS A 132 -18.47 8.85 -53.07
CA LYS A 132 -18.97 10.02 -52.32
C LYS A 132 -17.90 11.08 -51.98
N VAL A 133 -16.94 11.29 -52.87
CA VAL A 133 -15.88 12.31 -52.70
C VAL A 133 -16.43 13.72 -52.46
N GLU A 134 -17.65 13.99 -52.92
CA GLU A 134 -18.38 15.24 -52.70
C GLU A 134 -18.87 15.46 -51.26
N GLU A 135 -18.96 14.39 -50.47
CA GLU A 135 -19.26 14.41 -49.03
C GLU A 135 -17.97 14.33 -48.20
N GLU A 136 -17.02 13.50 -48.62
CA GLU A 136 -15.76 13.24 -47.90
C GLU A 136 -14.83 14.45 -47.87
N VAL A 137 -14.60 15.14 -49.00
CA VAL A 137 -13.66 16.27 -49.03
C VAL A 137 -14.09 17.41 -48.10
N PRO A 138 -15.35 17.88 -48.12
CA PRO A 138 -15.82 18.86 -47.13
C PRO A 138 -15.74 18.36 -45.68
N ALA A 139 -15.98 17.07 -45.43
CA ALA A 139 -15.91 16.49 -44.09
C ALA A 139 -14.46 16.48 -43.56
N LEU A 140 -13.48 16.09 -44.38
CA LEU A 140 -12.05 16.11 -44.04
C LEU A 140 -11.56 17.54 -43.77
N LEU A 141 -11.91 18.50 -44.62
CA LEU A 141 -11.58 19.91 -44.39
C LEU A 141 -12.16 20.42 -43.06
N LYS A 142 -13.41 20.07 -42.77
CA LYS A 142 -14.05 20.42 -41.49
C LYS A 142 -13.36 19.77 -40.30
N ALA A 143 -12.93 18.51 -40.41
CA ALA A 143 -12.20 17.79 -39.36
C ALA A 143 -10.84 18.42 -39.07
N LEU A 144 -10.14 18.92 -40.10
CA LEU A 144 -8.89 19.67 -39.95
C LEU A 144 -9.09 21.11 -39.42
N GLY A 145 -10.34 21.55 -39.21
CA GLY A 145 -10.64 22.88 -38.69
C GLY A 145 -10.71 23.98 -39.76
N TYR A 146 -10.89 23.61 -41.03
CA TYR A 146 -11.06 24.60 -42.10
C TYR A 146 -12.29 25.50 -41.83
N PRO A 147 -12.12 26.83 -41.74
CA PRO A 147 -13.18 27.72 -41.24
C PRO A 147 -14.29 28.02 -42.26
N PHE A 148 -14.10 27.69 -43.54
CA PHE A 148 -15.03 28.03 -44.62
C PHE A 148 -15.67 26.78 -45.21
N VAL A 149 -17.00 26.76 -45.36
CA VAL A 149 -17.69 25.55 -45.83
C VAL A 149 -17.63 25.44 -47.35
N LEU A 150 -17.08 24.33 -47.86
CA LEU A 150 -17.28 23.92 -49.25
C LEU A 150 -18.56 23.07 -49.35
N SER A 151 -19.52 23.54 -50.15
CA SER A 151 -20.80 22.84 -50.30
C SER A 151 -20.68 21.58 -51.16
N LYS A 152 -21.56 20.60 -50.95
CA LYS A 152 -21.67 19.41 -51.81
C LYS A 152 -21.87 19.76 -53.29
N CYS A 153 -22.66 20.81 -53.58
CA CYS A 153 -22.86 21.30 -54.94
C CYS A 153 -21.57 21.83 -55.57
N SER A 154 -20.72 22.52 -54.78
CA SER A 154 -19.43 23.03 -55.24
C SER A 154 -18.49 21.91 -55.71
N MET A 155 -18.57 20.73 -55.10
CA MET A 155 -17.73 19.58 -55.43
C MET A 155 -18.05 18.96 -56.79
N TYR A 156 -19.32 19.00 -57.22
CA TYR A 156 -19.72 18.52 -58.55
C TYR A 156 -19.21 19.41 -59.69
N SER A 157 -18.90 20.68 -59.40
CA SER A 157 -18.47 21.67 -60.40
C SER A 157 -17.28 22.49 -59.91
N VAL A 158 -16.28 21.82 -59.36
CA VAL A 158 -15.17 22.48 -58.65
C VAL A 158 -14.35 23.44 -59.52
N GLY A 159 -14.20 23.13 -60.82
CA GLY A 159 -13.48 23.97 -61.79
C GLY A 159 -14.29 25.13 -62.37
N ALA A 160 -15.54 25.35 -61.91
CA ALA A 160 -16.36 26.45 -62.42
C ALA A 160 -15.80 27.83 -62.00
N PRO A 161 -15.93 28.89 -62.82
CA PRO A 161 -15.29 30.19 -62.58
C PRO A 161 -15.58 30.83 -61.21
N HIS A 162 -16.76 30.57 -60.62
CA HIS A 162 -17.14 31.10 -59.31
C HIS A 162 -16.88 30.15 -58.14
N THR A 163 -16.58 28.88 -58.44
CA THR A 163 -16.37 27.81 -57.44
C THR A 163 -14.89 27.52 -57.26
N TRP A 164 -14.12 27.55 -58.35
CA TRP A 164 -12.69 27.26 -58.33
C TRP A 164 -11.90 28.15 -57.36
N PRO A 165 -12.14 29.48 -57.26
CA PRO A 165 -11.42 30.29 -56.29
C PRO A 165 -11.62 29.85 -54.83
N GLN A 166 -12.81 29.37 -54.48
CA GLN A 166 -13.10 28.86 -53.12
C GLN A 166 -12.40 27.52 -52.87
N ALA A 167 -12.46 26.60 -53.84
CA ALA A 167 -11.83 25.30 -53.74
C ALA A 167 -10.29 25.40 -53.75
N LEU A 168 -9.73 26.27 -54.58
CA LEU A 168 -8.32 26.63 -54.59
C LEU A 168 -7.91 27.23 -53.25
N GLY A 169 -8.72 28.13 -52.69
CA GLY A 169 -8.49 28.65 -51.34
C GLY A 169 -8.43 27.55 -50.28
N ALA A 170 -9.23 26.49 -50.39
CA ALA A 170 -9.13 25.33 -49.49
C ALA A 170 -7.84 24.53 -49.69
N LEU A 171 -7.40 24.32 -50.94
CA LEU A 171 -6.11 23.66 -51.22
C LEU A 171 -4.93 24.49 -50.71
N MET A 172 -4.94 25.81 -50.90
CA MET A 172 -3.90 26.69 -50.39
C MET A 172 -3.83 26.64 -48.87
N TRP A 173 -4.98 26.68 -48.20
CA TRP A 173 -5.05 26.51 -46.74
C TRP A 173 -4.49 25.16 -46.31
N LEU A 174 -4.81 24.08 -47.02
CA LEU A 174 -4.29 22.75 -46.72
C LEU A 174 -2.77 22.66 -46.92
N ILE A 175 -2.23 23.29 -47.97
CA ILE A 175 -0.77 23.42 -48.18
C ILE A 175 -0.13 24.18 -47.03
N ASP A 176 -0.76 25.27 -46.56
CA ASP A 176 -0.27 26.00 -45.40
C ASP A 176 -0.33 25.13 -44.13
N SER A 177 -1.37 24.32 -43.95
CA SER A 177 -1.44 23.32 -42.87
C SER A 177 -0.29 22.30 -42.95
N VAL A 178 0.07 21.84 -44.16
CA VAL A 178 1.24 20.97 -44.36
C VAL A 178 2.53 21.71 -43.97
N LYS A 179 2.73 22.93 -44.46
CA LYS A 179 3.93 23.74 -44.16
C LYS A 179 4.06 24.06 -42.68
N VAL A 180 2.94 24.29 -41.99
CA VAL A 180 2.90 24.48 -40.53
C VAL A 180 3.19 23.15 -39.84
N GLY A 181 2.57 22.05 -40.24
CA GLY A 181 2.82 20.71 -39.71
C GLY A 181 4.29 20.30 -39.80
N SER A 182 4.93 20.45 -40.96
CA SER A 182 6.36 20.15 -41.15
C SER A 182 7.29 21.03 -40.30
N LYS A 183 6.85 22.24 -39.93
CA LYS A 183 7.59 23.11 -39.00
C LYS A 183 7.24 22.81 -37.54
N CYS A 184 6.04 22.33 -37.26
CA CYS A 184 5.59 21.96 -35.92
C CYS A 184 6.30 20.72 -35.40
N ASP A 185 6.74 19.79 -36.26
CA ASP A 185 7.67 18.72 -35.86
C ASP A 185 8.95 19.29 -35.19
N LEU A 186 9.40 20.50 -35.56
CA LEU A 186 10.48 21.19 -34.85
C LEU A 186 10.00 21.87 -33.55
N PHE A 187 8.79 22.42 -33.50
CA PHE A 187 8.27 23.16 -32.32
C PHE A 187 7.71 22.27 -31.20
N PHE A 188 7.30 21.03 -31.47
CA PHE A 188 6.93 20.09 -30.41
C PHE A 188 8.16 19.47 -29.72
N CYS A 189 9.35 19.62 -30.30
CA CYS A 189 10.63 19.20 -29.71
C CYS A 189 11.39 20.34 -29.01
N GLU A 190 11.15 21.61 -29.36
CA GLU A 190 11.62 22.73 -28.55
C GLU A 190 10.66 22.95 -27.39
N GLU A 191 11.06 22.36 -26.26
CA GLU A 191 10.63 22.70 -24.91
C GLU A 191 10.16 24.15 -24.83
N SER A 192 8.90 24.34 -24.43
CA SER A 192 8.48 25.63 -23.94
C SER A 192 9.43 26.02 -22.80
N ASP A 193 10.19 27.10 -22.97
CA ASP A 193 10.95 27.83 -21.94
C ASP A 193 10.06 28.34 -20.77
N ASN A 194 8.87 27.78 -20.59
CA ASN A 194 8.19 27.77 -19.31
C ASN A 194 8.99 26.85 -18.39
N ILE A 195 9.90 27.46 -17.66
CA ILE A 195 10.63 26.93 -16.51
C ILE A 195 9.59 26.43 -15.49
N GLU A 196 9.03 25.25 -15.72
CA GLU A 196 8.44 24.41 -14.70
C GLU A 196 9.59 23.57 -14.16
N GLU A 197 9.98 23.87 -12.93
CA GLU A 197 11.07 23.22 -12.21
C GLU A 197 10.78 21.70 -12.09
N GLY A 198 11.22 20.93 -13.09
CA GLY A 198 10.81 19.53 -13.28
C GLY A 198 10.82 19.04 -14.74
N ALA A 199 10.78 19.94 -15.73
CA ALA A 199 10.74 19.57 -17.15
C ALA A 199 11.93 18.71 -17.60
N GLU A 200 13.15 19.01 -17.14
CA GLU A 200 14.35 18.21 -17.45
C GLU A 200 14.27 16.77 -16.92
N TYR A 201 13.65 16.58 -15.75
CA TYR A 201 13.47 15.25 -15.14
C TYR A 201 12.36 14.47 -15.84
N ASN A 202 11.31 15.16 -16.28
CA ASN A 202 10.22 14.56 -17.05
C ASN A 202 10.73 14.02 -18.38
N LYS A 203 11.64 14.72 -19.04
CA LYS A 203 12.29 14.24 -20.27
C LYS A 203 13.11 12.97 -20.03
N LEU A 204 14.02 13.00 -19.06
CA LEU A 204 14.82 11.82 -18.69
C LEU A 204 13.95 10.61 -18.33
N PHE A 205 12.86 10.85 -17.60
CA PHE A 205 11.90 9.82 -17.23
C PHE A 205 11.10 9.28 -18.43
N LEU A 206 10.65 10.16 -19.32
CA LEU A 206 9.93 9.77 -20.53
C LEU A 206 10.81 8.99 -21.51
N ASP A 207 12.07 9.39 -21.66
CA ASP A 207 13.05 8.68 -22.49
C ASP A 207 13.32 7.27 -21.93
N PHE A 208 13.59 7.17 -20.61
CA PHE A 208 13.76 5.88 -19.94
C PHE A 208 12.52 4.98 -20.07
N THR A 209 11.32 5.54 -19.83
CA THR A 209 10.06 4.80 -19.93
C THR A 209 9.80 4.34 -21.36
N GLY A 210 10.09 5.19 -22.36
CA GLY A 210 9.93 4.85 -23.77
C GLY A 210 10.86 3.72 -24.20
N GLU A 211 12.13 3.77 -23.81
CA GLU A 211 13.10 2.73 -24.13
C GLU A 211 12.78 1.39 -23.46
N THR A 212 12.53 1.40 -22.14
CA THR A 212 12.21 0.18 -21.39
C THR A 212 10.88 -0.42 -21.84
N TYR A 213 9.88 0.41 -22.15
CA TYR A 213 8.60 -0.07 -22.69
C TYR A 213 8.75 -0.67 -24.10
N SER A 214 9.59 -0.08 -24.96
CA SER A 214 9.90 -0.65 -26.28
C SER A 214 10.57 -2.02 -26.17
N LYS A 215 11.51 -2.17 -25.22
CA LYS A 215 12.20 -3.43 -24.93
C LYS A 215 11.28 -4.46 -24.30
N TYR A 216 10.38 -4.03 -23.42
CA TYR A 216 9.30 -4.86 -22.87
C TYR A 216 8.37 -5.39 -23.96
N MET A 217 7.97 -4.54 -24.91
CA MET A 217 7.17 -4.95 -26.08
C MET A 217 7.90 -5.95 -27.00
N GLN A 218 9.23 -6.04 -26.89
CA GLN A 218 10.06 -7.04 -27.57
C GLN A 218 10.27 -8.32 -26.73
N GLY A 219 9.70 -8.39 -25.52
CA GLY A 219 9.72 -9.56 -24.64
C GLY A 219 10.86 -9.60 -23.61
N GLN A 220 11.53 -8.48 -23.35
CA GLN A 220 12.53 -8.37 -22.28
C GLN A 220 11.88 -8.05 -20.93
N ASP A 221 12.44 -8.57 -19.83
CA ASP A 221 11.87 -8.47 -18.46
C ASP A 221 12.87 -7.89 -17.43
N THR A 222 14.09 -7.54 -17.87
CA THR A 222 15.17 -6.96 -17.06
C THR A 222 15.77 -5.77 -17.80
N PHE A 223 16.06 -4.67 -17.08
CA PHE A 223 16.47 -3.38 -17.67
C PHE A 223 17.67 -2.75 -16.95
N ASP A 224 18.53 -3.58 -16.35
CA ASP A 224 19.66 -3.12 -15.50
C ASP A 224 20.60 -2.16 -16.24
N SER A 225 20.82 -2.37 -17.54
CA SER A 225 21.65 -1.48 -18.37
C SER A 225 21.03 -0.10 -18.58
N GLU A 226 19.71 -0.03 -18.70
CA GLU A 226 18.94 1.19 -18.90
C GLU A 226 18.80 1.95 -17.57
N ASP A 227 18.68 1.22 -16.46
CA ASP A 227 18.69 1.76 -15.10
C ASP A 227 20.02 2.48 -14.81
N ASP A 228 21.15 1.85 -15.12
CA ASP A 228 22.49 2.45 -14.94
C ASP A 228 22.66 3.76 -15.73
N VAL A 229 22.16 3.79 -16.96
CA VAL A 229 22.21 4.98 -17.83
C VAL A 229 21.29 6.08 -17.31
N PHE A 230 20.08 5.73 -16.87
CA PHE A 230 19.13 6.66 -16.27
C PHE A 230 19.70 7.30 -14.99
N LEU A 231 20.25 6.48 -14.08
CA LEU A 231 20.87 6.94 -12.84
C LEU A 231 22.09 7.85 -13.11
N THR A 232 22.91 7.49 -14.11
CA THR A 232 24.06 8.29 -14.51
C THR A 232 23.63 9.67 -15.04
N ASN A 233 22.58 9.74 -15.86
CA ASN A 233 22.09 11.01 -16.40
C ASN A 233 21.39 11.86 -15.34
N MET A 234 20.63 11.24 -14.42
CA MET A 234 20.06 11.91 -13.25
C MET A 234 21.13 12.56 -12.38
N SER A 235 22.27 11.89 -12.17
CA SER A 235 23.38 12.44 -11.37
C SER A 235 24.05 13.67 -11.99
N LYS A 236 24.11 13.74 -13.33
CA LYS A 236 24.75 14.84 -14.06
C LYS A 236 23.90 16.12 -14.07
N HIS A 237 22.58 16.00 -14.06
CA HIS A 237 21.64 17.13 -14.07
C HIS A 237 21.25 17.64 -12.67
N SER A 238 21.75 17.00 -11.61
CA SER A 238 21.51 17.47 -10.24
C SER A 238 22.35 18.71 -9.94
N ASN A 239 21.72 19.88 -9.98
CA ASN A 239 22.26 21.18 -9.52
C ASN A 239 22.93 21.02 -8.12
N PRO A 240 24.11 21.58 -7.82
CA PRO A 240 24.87 21.25 -6.60
C PRO A 240 24.11 21.43 -5.28
N ARG A 241 23.16 22.37 -5.21
CA ARG A 241 22.27 22.55 -4.04
C ARG A 241 21.17 21.49 -3.91
N ARG A 242 20.72 20.91 -5.04
CA ARG A 242 19.78 19.78 -5.08
C ARG A 242 20.52 18.45 -4.90
N GLY A 243 21.81 18.39 -5.23
CA GLY A 243 22.70 17.26 -4.96
C GLY A 243 22.89 16.98 -3.48
N GLU A 244 22.91 18.01 -2.61
CA GLU A 244 22.87 17.81 -1.16
C GLU A 244 21.53 17.24 -0.70
N LEU A 245 20.40 17.74 -1.23
CA LEU A 245 19.07 17.24 -0.88
C LEU A 245 18.82 15.81 -1.40
N LEU A 246 19.25 15.50 -2.64
CA LEU A 246 19.20 14.17 -3.24
C LEU A 246 20.19 13.21 -2.59
N SER A 247 21.36 13.68 -2.16
CA SER A 247 22.30 12.91 -1.33
C SER A 247 21.66 12.56 0.01
N VAL A 248 21.05 13.53 0.69
CA VAL A 248 20.32 13.30 1.95
C VAL A 248 19.15 12.35 1.73
N PHE A 249 18.42 12.47 0.62
CA PHE A 249 17.32 11.57 0.27
C PHE A 249 17.80 10.17 -0.11
N CYS A 250 18.94 10.04 -0.81
CA CYS A 250 19.58 8.76 -1.11
C CYS A 250 20.11 8.07 0.15
N VAL A 251 20.73 8.81 1.07
CA VAL A 251 21.16 8.28 2.38
C VAL A 251 19.95 7.85 3.20
N PHE A 252 18.86 8.64 3.17
CA PHE A 252 17.61 8.27 3.83
C PHE A 252 16.99 7.02 3.22
N LEU A 253 16.91 6.93 1.89
CA LEU A 253 16.38 5.76 1.17
C LEU A 253 17.24 4.52 1.43
N PHE A 254 18.56 4.67 1.43
CA PHE A 254 19.51 3.59 1.75
C PHE A 254 19.36 3.11 3.20
N CYS A 255 19.22 4.03 4.16
CA CYS A 255 18.92 3.69 5.56
C CYS A 255 17.55 2.99 5.69
N LEU A 256 16.54 3.43 4.94
CA LEU A 256 15.20 2.84 4.99
C LEU A 256 15.18 1.43 4.38
N VAL A 257 15.89 1.23 3.27
CA VAL A 257 16.11 -0.08 2.65
C VAL A 257 16.89 -0.99 3.59
N GLY A 258 17.95 -0.48 4.24
CA GLY A 258 18.70 -1.22 5.25
C GLY A 258 17.85 -1.62 6.47
N HIS A 259 16.98 -0.73 6.95
CA HIS A 259 16.01 -1.08 8.00
C HIS A 259 14.99 -2.12 7.54
N LEU A 260 14.51 -2.04 6.30
CA LEU A 260 13.61 -3.03 5.71
C LEU A 260 14.26 -4.41 5.63
N ASP A 261 15.52 -4.49 5.22
CA ASP A 261 16.25 -5.75 5.16
C ASP A 261 16.60 -6.29 6.56
N SER A 262 16.92 -5.43 7.51
CA SER A 262 17.07 -5.82 8.93
C SER A 262 15.76 -6.39 9.49
N LEU A 263 14.63 -5.73 9.25
CA LEU A 263 13.30 -6.21 9.67
C LEU A 263 12.92 -7.52 8.97
N LYS A 264 13.27 -7.71 7.70
CA LYS A 264 13.10 -8.99 7.01
C LYS A 264 13.94 -10.09 7.65
N HIS A 265 15.20 -9.79 7.99
CA HIS A 265 16.09 -10.74 8.65
C HIS A 265 15.54 -11.14 10.03
N GLN A 266 15.09 -10.17 10.83
CA GLN A 266 14.45 -10.44 12.11
C GLN A 266 13.17 -11.28 11.98
N ARG A 267 12.37 -11.04 10.94
CA ARG A 267 11.18 -11.86 10.65
C ARG A 267 11.59 -13.29 10.33
N GLU A 268 12.62 -13.47 9.52
CA GLU A 268 13.11 -14.79 9.11
C GLU A 268 13.76 -15.55 10.27
N GLU A 269 14.49 -14.87 11.15
CA GLU A 269 14.97 -15.41 12.43
C GLU A 269 13.80 -15.83 13.34
N LEU A 270 12.79 -14.97 13.53
CA LEU A 270 11.59 -15.32 14.31
C LEU A 270 10.86 -16.52 13.70
N GLU A 271 10.77 -16.59 12.38
CA GLU A 271 10.13 -17.69 11.67
C GLU A 271 10.92 -18.99 11.84
N GLN A 272 12.25 -18.95 11.82
CA GLN A 272 13.10 -20.09 12.16
C GLN A 272 12.95 -20.51 13.63
N VAL A 273 12.90 -19.55 14.58
CA VAL A 273 12.65 -19.85 16.00
C VAL A 273 11.29 -20.53 16.18
N LEU A 274 10.28 -20.08 15.45
CA LEU A 274 8.93 -20.62 15.50
C LEU A 274 8.85 -22.02 14.84
N GLN A 275 9.56 -22.25 13.73
CA GLN A 275 9.68 -23.56 13.11
C GLN A 275 10.49 -24.56 13.94
N ASN A 276 11.51 -24.09 14.66
CA ASN A 276 12.34 -24.90 15.54
C ASN A 276 11.74 -25.08 16.95
N GLN A 277 10.58 -24.47 17.22
CA GLN A 277 9.91 -24.59 18.50
C GLN A 277 9.35 -26.02 18.67
N LYS A 278 9.89 -26.76 19.64
CA LYS A 278 9.56 -28.17 19.88
C LYS A 278 8.15 -28.40 20.43
N PHE A 279 7.52 -27.35 20.97
CA PHE A 279 6.22 -27.41 21.61
C PHE A 279 5.29 -26.37 21.01
N THR A 280 4.11 -26.81 20.61
CA THR A 280 3.09 -25.90 20.11
C THR A 280 2.41 -25.17 21.27
N PRO A 281 1.74 -24.02 21.03
CA PRO A 281 0.93 -23.37 22.06
C PRO A 281 -0.10 -24.31 22.71
N ALA A 282 -0.66 -25.24 21.93
CA ALA A 282 -1.57 -26.27 22.44
C ALA A 282 -0.87 -27.29 23.37
N ASP A 283 0.40 -27.63 23.10
CA ASP A 283 1.19 -28.47 24.01
C ASP A 283 1.50 -27.74 25.32
N VAL A 284 1.82 -26.44 25.26
CA VAL A 284 2.03 -25.60 26.45
C VAL A 284 0.76 -25.52 27.30
N GLU A 285 -0.41 -25.35 26.68
CA GLU A 285 -1.69 -25.39 27.39
C GLU A 285 -1.98 -26.75 28.03
N ARG A 286 -1.63 -27.86 27.36
CA ARG A 286 -1.76 -29.21 27.91
C ARG A 286 -0.85 -29.39 29.12
N ILE A 287 0.43 -29.02 28.99
CA ILE A 287 1.42 -29.09 30.08
C ILE A 287 0.97 -28.24 31.28
N ASN A 288 0.46 -27.03 31.05
CA ASN A 288 -0.05 -26.16 32.12
C ASN A 288 -1.32 -26.69 32.79
N ARG A 289 -2.12 -27.49 32.08
CA ARG A 289 -3.27 -28.17 32.68
C ARG A 289 -2.81 -29.32 33.58
N GLU A 290 -1.91 -30.16 33.07
CA GLU A 290 -1.30 -31.26 33.82
C GLU A 290 -0.56 -30.75 35.06
N LYS A 291 0.20 -29.64 34.94
CA LYS A 291 0.85 -28.96 36.06
C LYS A 291 -0.15 -28.58 37.15
N ARG A 292 -1.27 -27.93 36.78
CA ARG A 292 -2.31 -27.55 37.76
C ARG A 292 -2.98 -28.75 38.42
N GLU A 293 -3.21 -29.83 37.67
CA GLU A 293 -3.77 -31.07 38.21
C GLU A 293 -2.80 -31.74 39.20
N LEU A 294 -1.50 -31.74 38.88
CA LEU A 294 -0.46 -32.24 39.78
C LEU A 294 -0.32 -31.37 41.04
N GLU A 295 -0.29 -30.05 40.90
CA GLU A 295 -0.28 -29.12 42.04
C GLU A 295 -1.47 -29.34 42.97
N GLN A 296 -2.67 -29.54 42.40
CA GLN A 296 -3.86 -29.85 43.18
C GLN A 296 -3.76 -31.22 43.87
N THR A 297 -3.16 -32.21 43.21
CA THR A 297 -2.92 -33.54 43.80
C THR A 297 -1.93 -33.46 44.95
N VAL A 298 -0.83 -32.73 44.79
CA VAL A 298 0.15 -32.48 45.85
C VAL A 298 -0.53 -31.80 47.04
N ALA A 299 -1.29 -30.72 46.81
CA ALA A 299 -2.00 -30.03 47.89
C ALA A 299 -2.97 -30.95 48.66
N ASN A 300 -3.70 -31.81 47.94
CA ASN A 300 -4.60 -32.78 48.57
C ASN A 300 -3.85 -33.84 49.39
N LEU A 301 -2.72 -34.34 48.88
CA LEU A 301 -1.90 -35.34 49.57
C LEU A 301 -1.21 -34.74 50.80
N THR A 302 -0.68 -33.50 50.70
CA THR A 302 -0.11 -32.78 51.84
C THR A 302 -1.15 -32.59 52.94
N LYS A 303 -2.37 -32.20 52.60
CA LYS A 303 -3.45 -32.08 53.58
C LYS A 303 -3.82 -33.43 54.21
N ALA A 304 -3.92 -34.49 53.42
CA ALA A 304 -4.20 -35.82 53.94
C ALA A 304 -3.08 -36.33 54.86
N LEU A 305 -1.83 -35.97 54.59
CA LEU A 305 -0.69 -36.25 55.45
C LEU A 305 -0.81 -35.50 56.79
N GLU A 306 -1.08 -34.19 56.76
CA GLU A 306 -1.31 -33.37 57.96
C GLU A 306 -2.45 -33.94 58.82
N ASP A 307 -3.57 -34.32 58.20
CA ASP A 307 -4.71 -34.94 58.89
C ASP A 307 -4.33 -36.28 59.54
N ALA A 308 -3.52 -37.10 58.86
CA ALA A 308 -3.04 -38.39 59.38
C ALA A 308 -2.03 -38.20 60.52
N GLU A 309 -1.10 -37.25 60.41
CA GLU A 309 -0.15 -36.90 61.47
C GLU A 309 -0.90 -36.43 62.72
N GLN A 310 -1.89 -35.53 62.56
CA GLN A 310 -2.73 -35.08 63.66
C GLN A 310 -3.50 -36.24 64.31
N HIS A 311 -3.99 -37.19 63.51
CA HIS A 311 -4.63 -38.40 64.03
C HIS A 311 -3.67 -39.25 64.85
N THR A 312 -2.46 -39.52 64.35
CA THR A 312 -1.45 -40.31 65.06
C THR A 312 -1.02 -39.66 66.37
N TRP A 313 -0.88 -38.33 66.40
CA TRP A 313 -0.57 -37.58 67.62
C TRP A 313 -1.71 -37.67 68.65
N ASN A 314 -2.97 -37.58 68.21
CA ASN A 314 -4.12 -37.76 69.08
C ASN A 314 -4.16 -39.17 69.69
N GLU A 315 -3.88 -40.20 68.89
CA GLU A 315 -3.79 -41.58 69.35
C GLU A 315 -2.61 -41.80 70.32
N GLU A 316 -1.45 -41.19 70.05
CA GLU A 316 -0.29 -41.26 70.94
C GLU A 316 -0.59 -40.64 72.31
N ILE A 317 -1.29 -39.50 72.35
CA ILE A 317 -1.77 -38.90 73.59
C ILE A 317 -2.75 -39.83 74.31
N ALA A 318 -3.69 -40.43 73.59
CA ALA A 318 -4.65 -41.36 74.18
C ALA A 318 -3.93 -42.58 74.80
N LEU A 319 -2.94 -43.13 74.08
CA LEU A 319 -2.12 -44.24 74.55
C LEU A 319 -1.27 -43.85 75.77
N SER A 320 -0.72 -42.63 75.78
CA SER A 320 0.01 -42.08 76.94
C SER A 320 -0.87 -41.95 78.18
N LYS A 321 -2.12 -41.49 78.03
CA LYS A 321 -3.11 -41.43 79.13
C LYS A 321 -3.46 -42.82 79.67
N VAL A 322 -3.71 -43.79 78.78
CA VAL A 322 -3.99 -45.18 79.18
C VAL A 322 -2.77 -45.80 79.87
N LYS A 323 -1.57 -45.60 79.33
CA LYS A 323 -0.32 -46.06 79.94
C LYS A 323 -0.16 -45.52 81.36
N GLY A 324 -0.35 -44.21 81.56
CA GLY A 324 -0.31 -43.61 82.89
C GLY A 324 -1.35 -44.21 83.85
N LYS A 325 -2.55 -44.54 83.36
CA LYS A 325 -3.58 -45.22 84.19
C LYS A 325 -3.17 -46.65 84.56
N VAL A 326 -2.58 -47.40 83.62
CA VAL A 326 -2.05 -48.74 83.88
C VAL A 326 -0.91 -48.70 84.88
N GLU A 327 0.02 -47.76 84.75
CA GLU A 327 1.13 -47.57 85.70
C GLU A 327 0.63 -47.23 87.11
N SER A 328 -0.40 -46.37 87.22
CA SER A 328 -1.05 -46.07 88.49
C SER A 328 -1.69 -47.31 89.11
N ASN A 329 -2.45 -48.09 88.33
CA ASN A 329 -3.08 -49.32 88.81
C ASN A 329 -2.04 -50.38 89.20
N LEU A 330 -0.93 -50.47 88.45
CA LEU A 330 0.19 -51.37 88.73
C LEU A 330 0.86 -51.00 90.06
N ALA A 331 1.10 -49.71 90.29
CA ALA A 331 1.64 -49.22 91.55
C ALA A 331 0.71 -49.51 92.73
N GLU A 332 -0.60 -49.35 92.57
CA GLU A 332 -1.61 -49.72 93.57
C GLU A 332 -1.60 -51.23 93.86
N TYR A 333 -1.56 -52.06 92.82
CA TYR A 333 -1.45 -53.52 92.95
C TYR A 333 -0.19 -53.92 93.73
N HIS A 334 0.99 -53.40 93.35
CA HIS A 334 2.23 -53.69 94.06
C HIS A 334 2.20 -53.19 95.51
N LYS A 335 1.59 -52.04 95.78
CA LYS A 335 1.40 -51.52 97.14
C LYS A 335 0.54 -52.46 97.99
N LEU A 336 -0.58 -52.95 97.46
CA LEU A 336 -1.45 -53.93 98.13
C LEU A 336 -0.75 -55.28 98.33
N ALA A 337 -0.07 -55.78 97.31
CA ALA A 337 0.66 -57.05 97.35
C ALA A 337 1.80 -57.03 98.39
N ARG A 338 2.52 -55.91 98.53
CA ARG A 338 3.50 -55.72 99.62
C ARG A 338 2.82 -55.71 100.99
N LYS A 339 1.68 -55.02 101.14
CA LYS A 339 0.90 -54.98 102.39
C LYS A 339 0.41 -56.37 102.82
N LEU A 340 0.06 -57.22 101.85
CA LEU A 340 -0.38 -58.60 102.07
C LEU A 340 0.78 -59.61 102.21
N LYS A 341 2.05 -59.14 102.18
CA LYS A 341 3.27 -59.98 102.21
C LYS A 341 3.33 -61.02 101.08
N LEU A 342 2.96 -60.62 99.86
CA LEU A 342 3.02 -61.45 98.65
C LEU A 342 4.21 -61.13 97.73
N ILE A 343 4.83 -59.96 97.90
CA ILE A 343 6.02 -59.52 97.15
C ILE A 343 7.04 -58.97 98.17
N PRO A 344 8.32 -59.40 98.14
CA PRO A 344 9.00 -60.25 97.13
C PRO A 344 8.61 -61.74 97.22
N GLN A 345 9.05 -62.58 96.28
CA GLN A 345 8.76 -64.04 96.22
C GLN A 345 9.12 -64.80 97.51
N THR A 346 10.02 -64.25 98.33
CA THR A 346 10.42 -64.76 99.64
C THR A 346 9.49 -64.35 100.78
N ALA A 347 8.42 -63.61 100.50
CA ALA A 347 7.48 -63.12 101.50
C ALA A 347 6.59 -64.26 102.05
N GLU A 348 6.22 -64.13 103.32
CA GLU A 348 5.58 -65.16 104.15
C GLU A 348 4.35 -65.82 103.49
N ASN A 349 3.55 -65.04 102.75
CA ASN A 349 2.32 -65.51 102.11
C ASN A 349 2.49 -65.81 100.61
N ALA A 350 3.69 -65.63 100.05
CA ALA A 350 3.94 -65.81 98.62
C ALA A 350 4.05 -67.29 98.20
N CYS A 351 4.32 -68.21 99.15
CA CYS A 351 4.45 -69.65 98.90
C CYS A 351 5.41 -70.02 97.73
N GLY A 352 6.42 -69.19 97.48
CA GLY A 352 7.36 -69.36 96.37
C GLY A 352 6.84 -68.95 94.99
N HIS A 353 5.65 -68.36 94.87
CA HIS A 353 5.11 -67.82 93.63
C HIS A 353 5.49 -66.34 93.44
N ASP A 354 5.84 -65.97 92.19
CA ASP A 354 6.14 -64.59 91.83
C ASP A 354 4.85 -63.84 91.47
N PHE A 355 4.43 -62.94 92.37
CA PHE A 355 3.27 -62.07 92.17
C PHE A 355 3.66 -60.67 91.67
N GLU A 356 4.94 -60.42 91.38
CA GLU A 356 5.42 -59.14 90.89
C GLU A 356 5.07 -58.97 89.40
N LEU A 357 4.03 -58.18 89.13
CA LEU A 357 3.70 -57.75 87.78
C LEU A 357 4.78 -56.80 87.27
N LYS A 358 5.59 -57.23 86.31
CA LYS A 358 6.57 -56.36 85.68
C LYS A 358 5.87 -55.52 84.60
N PRO A 359 6.19 -54.22 84.47
CA PRO A 359 5.77 -53.46 83.30
C PRO A 359 6.18 -54.24 82.04
N PHE A 360 5.36 -54.21 81.00
CA PHE A 360 5.73 -54.80 79.73
C PHE A 360 6.89 -54.01 79.12
N GLU A 361 8.12 -54.31 79.54
CA GLU A 361 9.38 -53.85 78.93
C GLU A 361 9.74 -54.79 77.78
N GLY A 362 8.78 -55.04 76.90
CA GLY A 362 8.99 -55.80 75.69
C GLY A 362 9.85 -55.00 74.71
N GLY A 363 11.16 -54.97 74.94
CA GLY A 363 12.13 -54.73 73.87
C GLY A 363 11.83 -55.70 72.73
N LEU A 364 11.59 -55.15 71.53
CA LEU A 364 11.47 -55.81 70.22
C LEU A 364 11.28 -57.34 70.28
N THR A 365 10.12 -57.83 70.74
CA THR A 365 9.84 -59.27 70.74
C THR A 365 9.56 -59.75 69.31
N ARG A 366 9.72 -61.06 69.06
CA ARG A 366 9.48 -61.73 67.77
C ARG A 366 8.25 -61.26 66.98
N PRO A 367 7.08 -60.93 67.59
CA PRO A 367 5.94 -60.37 66.86
C PRO A 367 6.22 -59.01 66.20
N PHE A 368 7.00 -58.14 66.84
CA PHE A 368 7.41 -56.86 66.28
C PHE A 368 8.44 -57.05 65.16
N LEU A 369 9.39 -57.99 65.30
CA LEU A 369 10.32 -58.35 64.21
C LEU A 369 9.60 -58.93 62.99
N ILE A 370 8.51 -59.70 63.19
CA ILE A 370 7.65 -60.20 62.10
C ILE A 370 6.90 -59.05 61.39
N LEU A 371 6.55 -57.98 62.10
CA LEU A 371 5.93 -56.77 61.53
C LEU A 371 6.96 -55.82 60.89
N LEU A 372 8.19 -55.76 61.40
CA LEU A 372 9.25 -54.86 60.93
C LEU A 372 9.95 -55.37 59.65
N PHE A 373 10.10 -56.69 59.50
CA PHE A 373 10.77 -57.30 58.34
C PHE A 373 10.11 -56.97 56.99
N PRO A 374 8.77 -57.04 56.85
CA PRO A 374 8.07 -56.65 55.63
C PRO A 374 8.17 -55.16 55.32
N LEU A 375 8.27 -54.31 56.35
CA LEU A 375 8.33 -52.85 56.23
C LEU A 375 9.72 -52.32 55.87
N GLN A 376 10.78 -53.09 56.09
CA GLN A 376 12.16 -52.67 55.82
C GLN A 376 12.42 -52.37 54.33
N LYS A 377 11.82 -53.16 53.41
CA LYS A 377 11.91 -52.92 51.96
C LYS A 377 11.17 -51.65 51.52
N PRO A 378 9.89 -51.44 51.87
CA PRO A 378 9.19 -50.19 51.65
C PRO A 378 9.92 -48.97 52.22
N ILE A 379 10.45 -49.04 53.45
CA ILE A 379 11.19 -47.93 54.06
C ILE A 379 12.45 -47.60 53.26
N GLN A 380 13.20 -48.60 52.76
CA GLN A 380 14.34 -48.34 51.88
C GLN A 380 13.93 -47.76 50.52
N GLN A 381 12.78 -48.17 49.98
CA GLN A 381 12.25 -47.59 48.74
C GLN A 381 11.80 -46.14 48.96
N ILE A 382 11.13 -45.84 50.07
CA ILE A 382 10.74 -44.47 50.45
C ILE A 382 11.99 -43.61 50.58
N ARG A 383 13.03 -44.07 51.30
CA ARG A 383 14.29 -43.32 51.41
C ARG A 383 14.95 -43.03 50.06
N LYS A 384 14.94 -44.00 49.14
CA LYS A 384 15.46 -43.78 47.78
C LYS A 384 14.63 -42.80 46.97
N LEU A 385 13.31 -42.81 47.14
CA LEU A 385 12.41 -41.85 46.50
C LEU A 385 12.58 -40.45 47.07
N ASP A 386 12.79 -40.33 48.39
CA ASP A 386 13.09 -39.07 49.07
C ASP A 386 14.41 -38.47 48.58
N GLU A 387 15.46 -39.31 48.52
CA GLU A 387 16.78 -38.91 48.03
C GLU A 387 16.73 -38.52 46.55
N GLN A 388 15.91 -39.20 45.74
CA GLN A 388 15.67 -38.82 44.35
C GLN A 388 14.89 -37.51 44.23
N LEU A 389 13.84 -37.33 45.03
CA LEU A 389 13.04 -36.10 45.05
C LEU A 389 13.90 -34.89 45.43
N GLU A 390 14.81 -35.06 46.40
CA GLU A 390 15.71 -34.00 46.83
C GLU A 390 16.72 -33.62 45.73
N LEU A 391 17.22 -34.60 44.97
CA LEU A 391 18.03 -34.34 43.78
C LEU A 391 17.25 -33.60 42.69
N ASP A 392 16.03 -34.07 42.38
CA ASP A 392 15.17 -33.45 41.37
C ASP A 392 14.80 -32.01 41.78
N MET A 393 14.55 -31.76 43.08
CA MET A 393 14.31 -30.41 43.61
C MET A 393 15.54 -29.50 43.47
N GLN A 394 16.74 -30.00 43.73
CA GLN A 394 17.98 -29.24 43.53
C GLN A 394 18.23 -28.93 42.04
N GLU A 395 17.93 -29.88 41.16
CA GLU A 395 18.05 -29.67 39.72
C GLU A 395 17.06 -28.60 39.22
N LEU A 396 15.79 -28.68 39.64
CA LEU A 396 14.78 -27.67 39.31
C LEU A 396 15.14 -26.28 39.85
N ALA A 397 15.68 -26.19 41.07
CA ALA A 397 16.13 -24.93 41.65
C ALA A 397 17.30 -24.32 40.86
N ARG A 398 18.20 -25.15 40.35
CA ARG A 398 19.30 -24.70 39.47
C ARG A 398 18.78 -24.22 38.12
N GLU A 399 17.86 -24.96 37.50
CA GLU A 399 17.23 -24.55 36.25
C GLU A 399 16.46 -23.23 36.43
N GLU A 400 15.74 -23.05 37.53
CA GLU A 400 15.04 -21.80 37.84
C GLU A 400 16.01 -20.61 37.95
N GLN A 401 17.19 -20.81 38.55
CA GLN A 401 18.23 -19.78 38.57
C GLN A 401 18.79 -19.46 37.17
N GLU A 402 19.04 -20.49 36.34
CA GLU A 402 19.51 -20.31 34.97
C GLU A 402 18.47 -19.55 34.12
N TRP A 403 17.19 -19.93 34.20
CA TRP A 403 16.10 -19.22 33.54
C TRP A 403 15.92 -17.79 34.07
N GLY A 404 16.08 -17.58 35.38
CA GLY A 404 16.05 -16.25 35.98
C GLY A 404 17.13 -15.32 35.42
N ALA A 405 18.36 -15.82 35.29
CA ALA A 405 19.47 -15.08 34.70
C ALA A 405 19.25 -14.77 33.20
N GLU A 406 18.71 -15.73 32.45
CA GLU A 406 18.41 -15.53 31.03
C GLU A 406 17.28 -14.49 30.82
N ILE A 407 16.23 -14.54 31.65
CA ILE A 407 15.16 -13.53 31.63
C ILE A 407 15.71 -12.14 31.93
N GLU A 408 16.59 -12.01 32.94
CA GLU A 408 17.22 -10.73 33.28
C GLU A 408 18.09 -10.20 32.12
N ASN A 409 18.85 -11.09 31.47
CA ASN A 409 19.67 -10.73 30.30
C ASN A 409 18.79 -10.23 29.13
N ILE A 410 17.73 -10.96 28.80
CA ILE A 410 16.78 -10.58 27.74
C ILE A 410 16.09 -9.26 28.09
N GLU A 411 15.69 -9.06 29.34
CA GLU A 411 15.04 -7.83 29.80
C GLU A 411 15.98 -6.61 29.70
N ASN A 412 17.27 -6.80 30.00
CA ASN A 412 18.28 -5.77 29.81
C ASN A 412 18.49 -5.44 28.32
N HIS A 413 18.53 -6.46 27.45
CA HIS A 413 18.61 -6.25 26.01
C HIS A 413 17.38 -5.50 25.46
N ARG A 414 16.18 -5.87 25.92
CA ARG A 414 14.91 -5.20 25.57
C ARG A 414 14.96 -3.72 25.95
N LYS A 415 15.38 -3.40 27.17
CA LYS A 415 15.52 -2.00 27.64
C LYS A 415 16.48 -1.20 26.76
N LEU A 416 17.64 -1.77 26.42
CA LEU A 416 18.61 -1.12 25.55
C LEU A 416 18.05 -0.84 24.16
N LEU A 417 17.31 -1.80 23.58
CA LEU A 417 16.63 -1.61 22.30
C LEU A 417 15.56 -0.51 22.39
N GLU A 418 14.74 -0.50 23.45
CA GLU A 418 13.74 0.55 23.66
C GLU A 418 14.37 1.93 23.76
N GLU A 419 15.51 2.06 24.44
CA GLU A 419 16.24 3.33 24.56
C GLU A 419 16.79 3.79 23.20
N LYS A 420 17.40 2.88 22.42
CA LYS A 420 17.88 3.18 21.07
C LYS A 420 16.76 3.61 20.13
N VAL A 421 15.62 2.92 20.18
CA VAL A 421 14.45 3.26 19.36
C VAL A 421 13.90 4.64 19.75
N LYS A 422 13.81 4.96 21.05
CA LYS A 422 13.39 6.28 21.51
C LYS A 422 14.33 7.38 21.02
N PHE A 423 15.64 7.18 21.17
CA PHE A 423 16.63 8.15 20.71
C PHE A 423 16.53 8.40 19.20
N GLY A 424 16.47 7.33 18.39
CA GLY A 424 16.32 7.45 16.93
C GLY A 424 15.01 8.12 16.53
N TYR A 425 13.91 7.85 17.25
CA TYR A 425 12.63 8.54 17.05
C TYR A 425 12.73 10.05 17.34
N ASP A 426 13.32 10.42 18.48
CA ASP A 426 13.48 11.83 18.86
C ASP A 426 14.37 12.59 17.86
N GLU A 427 15.44 11.95 17.38
CA GLU A 427 16.30 12.52 16.32
C GLU A 427 15.52 12.74 15.02
N ALA A 428 14.76 11.74 14.57
CA ALA A 428 13.93 11.85 13.36
C ALA A 428 12.87 12.97 13.48
N VAL A 429 12.25 13.11 14.67
CA VAL A 429 11.29 14.19 14.95
C VAL A 429 11.96 15.56 14.91
N GLN A 430 13.18 15.70 15.45
CA GLN A 430 13.94 16.94 15.38
C GLN A 430 14.32 17.31 13.94
N GLN A 431 14.79 16.33 13.15
CA GLN A 431 15.10 16.53 11.73
C GLN A 431 13.87 16.96 10.94
N LEU A 432 12.72 16.31 11.15
CA LEU A 432 11.46 16.69 10.51
C LEU A 432 11.06 18.14 10.84
N LYS A 433 11.21 18.53 12.11
CA LYS A 433 10.92 19.90 12.56
C LYS A 433 11.86 20.93 11.90
N ALA A 434 13.15 20.60 11.78
CA ALA A 434 14.12 21.47 11.11
C ALA A 434 13.79 21.64 9.62
N ILE A 435 13.44 20.55 8.92
CA ILE A 435 13.04 20.58 7.50
C ILE A 435 11.76 21.41 7.32
N GLN A 436 10.76 21.25 8.19
CA GLN A 436 9.54 22.06 8.13
C GLN A 436 9.81 23.56 8.29
N GLN A 437 10.74 23.93 9.18
CA GLN A 437 11.15 25.33 9.34
C GLN A 437 11.86 25.86 8.09
N GLN A 438 12.77 25.08 7.50
CA GLN A 438 13.45 25.44 6.25
C GLN A 438 12.45 25.60 5.09
N TYR A 439 11.50 24.69 4.96
CA TYR A 439 10.44 24.79 3.95
C TYR A 439 9.63 26.08 4.10
N GLN A 440 9.27 26.46 5.32
CA GLN A 440 8.53 27.69 5.57
C GLN A 440 9.33 28.94 5.20
N LEU A 441 10.65 28.94 5.44
CA LEU A 441 11.54 30.02 5.05
C LEU A 441 11.62 30.15 3.53
N VAL A 442 11.83 29.04 2.82
CA VAL A 442 11.89 29.02 1.35
C VAL A 442 10.57 29.54 0.75
N LEU A 443 9.42 29.08 1.28
CA LEU A 443 8.12 29.58 0.83
C LEU A 443 7.98 31.09 0.98
N GLN A 444 8.45 31.65 2.09
CA GLN A 444 8.42 33.09 2.33
C GLN A 444 9.33 33.82 1.34
N GLU A 445 10.57 33.36 1.17
CA GLU A 445 11.54 33.93 0.23
C GLU A 445 10.99 33.93 -1.20
N THR A 446 10.48 32.80 -1.69
CA THR A 446 9.87 32.72 -3.03
C THR A 446 8.65 33.63 -3.17
N SER A 447 7.88 33.84 -2.09
CA SER A 447 6.74 34.78 -2.12
C SER A 447 7.19 36.24 -2.23
N GLU A 448 8.27 36.61 -1.54
CA GLU A 448 8.85 37.95 -1.58
C GLU A 448 9.50 38.23 -2.94
N GLU A 449 10.21 37.26 -3.51
CA GLU A 449 10.74 37.32 -4.87
C GLU A 449 9.62 37.52 -5.89
N ARG A 450 8.55 36.69 -5.85
CA ARG A 450 7.39 36.85 -6.73
C ARG A 450 6.77 38.24 -6.63
N ARG A 451 6.64 38.78 -5.41
CA ARG A 451 6.13 40.14 -5.19
C ARG A 451 7.04 41.19 -5.82
N THR A 452 8.35 41.01 -5.73
CA THR A 452 9.35 41.93 -6.29
C THR A 452 9.30 41.91 -7.82
N VAL A 453 9.25 40.72 -8.43
CA VAL A 453 9.06 40.57 -9.88
C VAL A 453 7.78 41.23 -10.36
N ALA A 454 6.66 41.00 -9.67
CA ALA A 454 5.38 41.63 -10.00
C ALA A 454 5.43 43.16 -9.94
N ASN A 455 6.08 43.73 -8.91
CA ASN A 455 6.26 45.18 -8.78
C ASN A 455 7.12 45.75 -9.92
N ASN A 456 8.20 45.04 -10.30
CA ASN A 456 9.05 45.44 -11.42
C ASN A 456 8.26 45.41 -12.74
N LEU A 457 7.48 44.37 -12.97
CA LEU A 457 6.63 44.25 -14.16
C LEU A 457 5.61 45.40 -14.24
N MET A 458 4.96 45.71 -13.11
CA MET A 458 4.00 46.82 -13.00
C MET A 458 4.67 48.17 -13.32
N SER A 459 5.89 48.39 -12.82
CA SER A 459 6.67 49.59 -13.12
C SER A 459 6.97 49.71 -14.62
N VAL A 460 7.40 48.61 -15.26
CA VAL A 460 7.66 48.57 -16.70
C VAL A 460 6.39 48.86 -17.51
N PHE A 461 5.26 48.22 -17.18
CA PHE A 461 3.99 48.47 -17.87
C PHE A 461 3.51 49.90 -17.70
N THR A 462 3.69 50.50 -16.52
CA THR A 462 3.36 51.90 -16.27
C THR A 462 4.22 52.83 -17.13
N ALA A 463 5.53 52.56 -17.23
CA ALA A 463 6.43 53.34 -18.08
C ALA A 463 6.07 53.25 -19.57
N VAL A 464 5.74 52.04 -20.06
CA VAL A 464 5.29 51.83 -21.45
C VAL A 464 3.98 52.58 -21.71
N THR A 465 3.01 52.48 -20.79
CA THR A 465 1.71 53.15 -20.93
C THR A 465 1.88 54.68 -20.98
N ASN A 466 2.73 55.23 -20.10
CA ASN A 466 3.05 56.66 -20.10
C ASN A 466 3.71 57.10 -21.42
N HIS A 467 4.68 56.32 -21.93
CA HIS A 467 5.33 56.63 -23.21
C HIS A 467 4.33 56.54 -24.37
N LEU A 468 3.43 55.56 -24.37
CA LEU A 468 2.39 55.42 -25.38
C LEU A 468 1.46 56.65 -25.37
N ALA A 469 1.03 57.10 -24.19
CA ALA A 469 0.19 58.29 -24.05
C ALA A 469 0.89 59.56 -24.58
N VAL A 470 2.18 59.74 -24.28
CA VAL A 470 2.96 60.88 -24.78
C VAL A 470 3.11 60.84 -26.31
N THR A 471 3.39 59.67 -26.87
CA THR A 471 3.51 59.51 -28.33
C THR A 471 2.18 59.72 -29.05
N GLU A 472 1.06 59.30 -28.46
CA GLU A 472 -0.28 59.53 -28.99
C GLU A 472 -0.62 61.03 -29.04
N VAL A 473 -0.32 61.79 -27.97
CA VAL A 473 -0.48 63.25 -27.93
C VAL A 473 0.39 63.93 -29.01
N ASN A 474 1.66 63.56 -29.11
CA ASN A 474 2.57 64.15 -30.10
C ASN A 474 2.12 63.85 -31.55
N LEU A 475 1.57 62.67 -31.82
CA LEU A 475 1.03 62.31 -33.13
C LEU A 475 -0.24 63.10 -33.47
N LEU A 476 -1.10 63.37 -32.49
CA LEU A 476 -2.28 64.23 -32.65
C LEU A 476 -1.86 65.68 -32.94
N ASP A 477 -0.90 66.22 -32.20
CA ASP A 477 -0.37 67.58 -32.41
C ASP A 477 0.26 67.73 -33.80
N LEU A 478 1.00 66.71 -34.27
CA LEU A 478 1.56 66.67 -35.62
C LEU A 478 0.47 66.61 -36.70
N ALA A 479 -0.61 65.85 -36.46
CA ALA A 479 -1.73 65.77 -37.39
C ALA A 479 -2.47 67.11 -37.51
N GLU A 480 -2.70 67.81 -36.38
CA GLU A 480 -3.28 69.16 -36.37
C GLU A 480 -2.39 70.20 -37.06
N ALA A 481 -1.06 70.10 -36.94
CA ALA A 481 -0.13 71.02 -37.61
C ALA A 481 -0.02 70.80 -39.14
N THR A 482 -0.49 69.66 -39.65
CA THR A 482 -0.48 69.32 -41.08
C THR A 482 -1.79 69.63 -41.82
N PHE A 483 -2.84 70.02 -41.10
CA PHE A 483 -4.12 70.48 -41.64
C PHE A 483 -4.20 72.00 -41.64
#